data_AF-A0A1H4B123-F1
#
_entry.id   AF-A0A1H4B123-F1
#
_cell.length_a   1.000
_cell.length_b   1.000
_cell.length_c   1.000
_cell.angle_alpha   90.00
_cell.angle_beta   90.00
_cell.angle_gamma   90.00
#
_symmetry.space_group_name_H-M   'P 1'
#
loop_
_entity.id
_entity.type
_entity.pdbx_description
1 polymer ?
#
loop_
_entity_poly.entity_id
_entity_poly.type
_entity_poly.pdbx_seq_one_letter_code
_entity_poly.pdbx_strand_id
1 'polypeptide(L)'
;MSSPTFETISTILENDFQVARADIQPDRPLVELGLDSLALMEFVFAVEDAFHLRIPEDKLDPREAGITLRRMCEVIEQAPPQAMAT
;
A
#
# COMPACT_ATOMS: atom_id res chain seq x y z
N MET A 1 1.42 1.52 17.72
CA MET A 1 2.46 2.47 17.28
C MET A 1 2.26 2.61 15.78
N SER A 2 1.81 3.77 15.30
CA SER A 2 1.65 4.01 13.87
C SER A 2 3.04 4.12 13.26
N SER A 3 3.42 3.17 12.41
CA SER A 3 4.66 3.26 11.63
C SER A 3 4.56 4.46 10.66
N PRO A 4 5.66 5.18 10.40
CA PRO A 4 5.67 6.27 9.42
C PRO A 4 5.20 5.81 8.04
N THR A 5 5.50 4.56 7.67
CA THR A 5 5.02 3.91 6.45
C THR A 5 3.50 3.93 6.34
N PHE A 6 2.80 3.56 7.42
CA PHE A 6 1.35 3.54 7.46
C PHE A 6 0.75 4.94 7.30
N GLU A 7 1.37 5.96 7.90
CA GLU A 7 0.88 7.35 7.77
C GLU A 7 0.97 7.86 6.32
N THR A 8 2.09 7.58 5.63
CA THR A 8 2.23 7.92 4.21
C THR A 8 1.19 7.21 3.36
N ILE A 9 1.04 5.90 3.53
CA ILE A 9 0.04 5.10 2.81
C ILE A 9 -1.37 5.63 3.05
N SER A 10 -1.70 5.95 4.31
CA SER A 10 -3.01 6.49 4.66
C SER A 10 -3.24 7.83 3.97
N THR A 11 -2.22 8.69 3.92
CA THR A 11 -2.30 9.99 3.24
C THR A 11 -2.55 9.83 1.75
N ILE A 12 -1.91 8.86 1.09
CA ILE A 12 -2.14 8.54 -0.33
C ILE A 12 -3.59 8.07 -0.52
N LEU A 13 -4.08 7.16 0.33
CA LEU A 13 -5.46 6.68 0.26
C LEU A 13 -6.50 7.79 0.45
N GLU A 14 -6.24 8.71 1.38
CA GLU A 14 -7.15 9.84 1.63
C GLU A 14 -7.14 10.87 0.51
N ASN A 15 -5.95 11.26 0.02
CA ASN A 15 -5.83 12.33 -0.97
C ASN A 15 -6.08 11.84 -2.41
N ASP A 16 -5.45 10.75 -2.83
CA ASP A 16 -5.52 10.27 -4.21
C ASP A 16 -6.75 9.38 -4.44
N PHE A 17 -7.08 8.52 -3.47
CA PHE A 17 -8.14 7.53 -3.61
C PHE A 17 -9.44 7.91 -2.88
N GLN A 18 -9.47 9.06 -2.19
CA GLN A 18 -10.65 9.58 -1.47
C GLN A 18 -11.25 8.57 -0.46
N VAL A 19 -10.41 7.68 0.10
CA VAL A 19 -10.82 6.71 1.11
C VAL A 19 -10.97 7.42 2.46
N ALA A 20 -12.05 7.14 3.18
CA ALA A 20 -12.25 7.73 4.49
C ALA A 20 -11.24 7.19 5.52
N ARG A 21 -10.63 8.08 6.31
CA ARG A 21 -9.74 7.72 7.44
C ARG A 21 -10.29 6.62 8.34
N ALA A 22 -11.61 6.58 8.54
CA ALA A 22 -12.27 5.58 9.37
C ALA A 22 -12.21 4.15 8.79
N ASP A 23 -12.12 4.02 7.46
CA ASP A 23 -11.96 2.75 6.76
C ASP A 23 -10.49 2.34 6.62
N ILE A 24 -9.55 3.27 6.76
CA ILE A 24 -8.11 2.99 6.68
C ILE A 24 -7.63 2.35 8.00
N GLN A 25 -7.72 1.03 8.06
CA GLN A 25 -7.28 0.25 9.21
C GLN A 25 -6.20 -0.77 8.84
N PRO A 26 -5.19 -0.99 9.70
CA PRO A 26 -4.07 -1.86 9.39
C PRO A 26 -4.50 -3.32 9.12
N ASP A 27 -5.52 -3.80 9.83
CA ASP A 27 -6.04 -5.17 9.68
C ASP A 27 -7.10 -5.28 8.58
N ARG A 28 -7.49 -4.17 7.93
CA ARG A 28 -8.50 -4.18 6.87
C ARG A 28 -7.88 -4.61 5.54
N PRO A 29 -8.51 -5.54 4.81
CA PRO A 29 -8.09 -5.91 3.47
C PRO A 29 -8.21 -4.73 2.50
N LEU A 30 -7.28 -4.67 1.55
CA LEU A 30 -7.29 -3.65 0.50
C LEU A 30 -8.56 -3.72 -0.35
N VAL A 31 -9.03 -4.93 -0.65
CA VAL A 31 -10.27 -5.17 -1.40
C VAL A 31 -11.53 -4.67 -0.66
N GLU A 32 -11.47 -4.52 0.66
CA GLU A 32 -12.57 -4.02 1.49
C GLU A 32 -12.54 -2.49 1.68
N LEU A 33 -11.55 -1.80 1.10
CA LEU A 33 -11.49 -0.33 1.09
C LEU A 33 -12.47 0.29 0.09
N GLY A 34 -13.14 -0.52 -0.73
CA GLY A 34 -14.03 -0.05 -1.79
C GLY A 34 -13.29 0.44 -3.04
N LEU A 35 -12.03 0.03 -3.21
CA LEU A 35 -11.22 0.31 -4.39
C LEU A 35 -11.49 -0.71 -5.49
N ASP A 36 -11.64 -0.24 -6.71
CA ASP A 36 -11.71 -1.09 -7.90
C ASP A 36 -10.35 -1.75 -8.20
N SER A 37 -10.34 -2.82 -9.01
CA SER A 37 -9.11 -3.51 -9.41
C SER A 37 -8.07 -2.61 -10.06
N LEU A 38 -8.49 -1.57 -10.80
CA LEU A 38 -7.58 -0.57 -11.38
C LEU A 38 -7.01 0.34 -10.30
N ALA A 39 -7.86 0.86 -9.41
CA ALA A 39 -7.45 1.72 -8.30
C ALA A 39 -6.48 1.00 -7.35
N LEU A 40 -6.69 -0.30 -7.10
CA LEU A 40 -5.77 -1.13 -6.32
C LEU A 40 -4.37 -1.20 -6.97
N MET A 41 -4.31 -1.34 -8.29
CA MET A 41 -3.03 -1.32 -9.01
C MET A 41 -2.38 0.07 -8.93
N GLU A 42 -3.14 1.13 -9.23
CA GLU A 42 -2.65 2.52 -9.14
C GLU A 42 -2.16 2.87 -7.74
N PHE A 43 -2.83 2.36 -6.71
CA PHE A 43 -2.45 2.55 -5.32
C PHE A 43 -1.09 1.92 -5.01
N VAL A 44 -0.86 0.67 -5.45
CA VAL A 44 0.46 0.04 -5.29
C VAL A 44 1.53 0.85 -6.02
N PHE A 45 1.28 1.30 -7.24
CA PHE A 45 2.23 2.16 -7.97
C PHE A 45 2.51 3.48 -7.25
N ALA A 46 1.50 4.16 -6.72
CA ALA A 46 1.67 5.41 -5.98
C ALA A 46 2.50 5.21 -4.70
N VAL A 47 2.30 4.07 -4.02
CA VAL A 47 3.10 3.69 -2.85
C VAL A 47 4.55 3.36 -3.26
N GLU A 48 4.75 2.56 -4.29
CA GLU A 48 6.09 2.26 -4.84
C GLU A 48 6.87 3.54 -5.20
N ASP A 49 6.21 4.50 -5.86
CA ASP A 49 6.79 5.79 -6.22
C ASP A 49 7.12 6.64 -4.98
N ALA A 50 6.17 6.76 -4.04
CA ALA A 50 6.36 7.52 -2.80
C ALA A 50 7.54 7.02 -1.95
N PHE A 51 7.80 5.70 -1.95
CA PHE A 51 8.90 5.09 -1.23
C PHE A 51 10.13 4.81 -2.09
N HIS A 52 10.11 5.17 -3.38
CA HIS A 52 11.19 4.90 -4.34
C HIS A 52 11.66 3.44 -4.31
N LEU A 53 10.71 2.50 -4.24
CA LEU A 53 10.97 1.06 -4.17
C LEU A 53 10.13 0.30 -5.18
N ARG A 54 10.37 -1.01 -5.31
CA ARG A 54 9.53 -1.91 -6.10
C ARG A 54 9.07 -3.04 -5.21
N ILE A 55 7.77 -3.24 -5.17
CA ILE A 55 7.11 -4.34 -4.49
C ILE A 55 6.86 -5.41 -5.55
N PRO A 56 7.53 -6.58 -5.50
CA PRO A 56 7.23 -7.65 -6.42
C PRO A 56 5.80 -8.19 -6.18
N GLU A 57 5.05 -8.36 -7.26
CA GLU A 57 3.65 -8.87 -7.23
C GLU A 57 3.53 -10.23 -6.52
N ASP A 58 4.57 -11.06 -6.57
CA ASP A 58 4.65 -12.35 -5.86
C ASP A 58 4.61 -12.19 -4.33
N LYS A 59 5.06 -11.05 -3.79
CA LYS A 59 5.05 -10.77 -2.35
C LYS A 59 3.77 -10.06 -1.90
N LEU A 60 3.17 -9.30 -2.79
CA LEU A 60 2.01 -8.48 -2.50
C LEU A 60 1.18 -8.28 -3.77
N ASP A 61 0.04 -8.97 -3.84
CA ASP A 61 -0.96 -8.71 -4.86
C ASP A 61 -2.14 -7.98 -4.20
N PRO A 62 -2.43 -6.72 -4.57
CA PRO A 62 -3.48 -5.94 -3.92
C PRO A 62 -4.89 -6.48 -4.20
N ARG A 63 -5.06 -7.41 -5.15
CA ARG A 63 -6.33 -8.05 -5.51
C ARG A 63 -6.61 -9.30 -4.68
N GLU A 64 -5.60 -9.84 -3.98
CA GLU A 64 -5.79 -10.95 -3.06
C GLU A 64 -6.58 -10.47 -1.82
N ALA A 65 -7.68 -11.16 -1.51
CA ALA A 65 -8.56 -10.78 -0.40
C ALA A 65 -7.90 -10.85 0.99
N GLY A 66 -6.76 -11.52 1.11
CA GLY A 66 -5.99 -11.60 2.36
C GLY A 66 -4.99 -10.48 2.57
N ILE A 67 -4.78 -9.60 1.59
CA ILE A 67 -3.75 -8.55 1.70
C ILE A 67 -4.33 -7.33 2.41
N THR A 68 -3.72 -7.01 3.54
CA THR A 68 -4.07 -5.87 4.40
C THR A 68 -3.05 -4.75 4.30
N LEU A 69 -3.45 -3.56 4.75
CA LEU A 69 -2.54 -2.41 4.83
C LEU A 69 -1.32 -2.70 5.72
N ARG A 70 -1.50 -3.47 6.80
CA ARG A 70 -0.41 -3.93 7.65
C ARG A 70 0.60 -4.76 6.87
N ARG A 71 0.12 -5.75 6.09
CA ARG A 71 1.00 -6.60 5.29
C ARG A 71 1.81 -5.77 4.30
N MET A 72 1.18 -4.77 3.69
CA MET A 72 1.86 -3.86 2.79
C MET A 72 2.94 -3.03 3.50
N CYS A 73 2.63 -2.49 4.68
CA CYS A 73 3.62 -1.79 5.50
C CYS A 73 4.82 -2.70 5.82
N GLU A 74 4.57 -3.93 6.25
CA GLU A 74 5.64 -4.89 6.56
C GLU A 74 6.53 -5.18 5.35
N VAL A 75 5.93 -5.35 4.17
CA VAL A 75 6.69 -5.60 2.93
C VAL A 75 7.56 -4.39 2.56
N ILE A 76 7.03 -3.17 2.70
CA ILE A 76 7.77 -1.92 2.44
C ILE A 76 8.89 -1.72 3.45
N GLU A 77 8.62 -1.95 4.73
CA GLU A 77 9.61 -1.81 5.81
C GLU A 77 10.74 -2.85 5.70
N GLN A 78 10.44 -4.04 5.13
CA GLN A 78 11.44 -5.07 4.85
C GLN A 78 12.12 -4.93 3.49
N ALA A 79 11.53 -4.19 2.56
CA ALA A 79 12.10 -3.97 1.24
C ALA A 79 13.30 -3.03 1.36
N PRO A 80 14.48 -3.41 0.86
CA PRO A 80 15.56 -2.46 0.72
C PRO A 80 15.12 -1.34 -0.24
N PRO A 81 15.44 -0.06 0.04
CA PRO A 81 15.25 1.00 -0.95
C PRO A 81 15.95 0.54 -2.23
N GLN A 82 15.28 0.68 -3.38
CA GLN A 82 15.85 0.17 -4.60
C GLN A 82 17.18 0.87 -4.87
N ALA A 83 18.26 0.10 -4.72
CA ALA A 83 19.53 0.46 -5.31
C ALA A 83 19.29 0.49 -6.82
N MET A 84 19.21 1.71 -7.33
CA MET A 84 19.15 2.08 -8.75
C MET A 84 19.77 0.96 -9.59
N ALA A 85 18.93 0.14 -10.23
CA ALA A 85 19.41 -0.85 -11.17
C ALA A 85 20.13 -0.07 -12.27
N THR A 86 21.46 -0.22 -12.28
CA THR A 86 22.41 0.41 -13.20
C THR A 86 22.08 0.08 -14.65
#